data_AF-A0A970TCD3-F1
#
_entry.id   AF-A0A970TCD3-F1
#
_cell.length_a   1.000
_cell.length_b   1.000
_cell.length_c   1.000
_cell.angle_alpha   90.00
_cell.angle_beta   90.00
_cell.angle_gamma   90.00
#
_symmetry.space_group_name_H-M   'P 1'
#
loop_
_entity.id
_entity.type
_entity.pdbx_description
1 polymer ?
#
loop_
_entity_poly.entity_id
_entity_poly.type
_entity_poly.pdbx_seq_one_letter_code
_entity_poly.pdbx_strand_id
1 'polypeptide(L)'
;MGRWRAGGTFAALIFSAAVALAQTGQAPAQAPDDAALYDDVMLLTTIRTLGLTQEQMTRALELNARVLNGRQEMQSLREATWAQNRTDIEAVMQAWMEGRQPSTRASQAADRAVRRANEARADQVQREWNAAESLYSALTANQRRLVESPEEARLRSERLARMGGTEAVGEFVAARMDAIRDLMPEEFRMLAASEARQIAEVIVGPDAGNLPQMADAVLGILAQAYQWTPQQYAQQRLTLPAQIEASLGLTGISERPPVEWEDLLRVVRSPRLQTAAADLGMAQPPTRPVPTFADTDDLQDALDRADALNLFRQIGLAREQAAQMNAPLQRIQDLGREVLTQRTQSLSRLRTTLERARGQLVAGGSLPEQVQSALASDRQQRRNAQVALYRSVDQQMQLVAQMLTPAQNALLDWTPPPSVRPQQELTERLRAQQVLEGRIEEALAMLQRVKYLDAFNFVTGRGPIVNEYLSIYFRPNTVEYQQAYQIVIAYTDEVRLIDDQQWLANGREIGRLMIDELGLMPTIEPLQRPGTVGWNTLYRVLTNEETLDLVRELGR
;
A
#
# COMPACT_ATOMS: atom_id res chain seq x y z
N MET A 1 6.50 -19.28 -69.46
CA MET A 1 5.27 -19.96 -69.94
C MET A 1 5.26 -21.33 -69.27
N GLY A 2 4.22 -21.91 -68.66
CA GLY A 2 2.79 -21.63 -68.46
C GLY A 2 2.20 -22.97 -67.98
N ARG A 3 1.65 -23.10 -66.77
CA ARG A 3 0.24 -22.86 -66.34
C ARG A 3 -0.68 -24.08 -66.58
N TRP A 4 -1.48 -24.47 -65.55
CA TRP A 4 -2.54 -25.52 -65.53
C TRP A 4 -2.02 -26.99 -65.48
N ARG A 5 -2.69 -28.06 -65.00
CA ARG A 5 -3.99 -28.40 -64.30
C ARG A 5 -3.84 -29.86 -63.74
N ALA A 6 -4.67 -30.49 -62.89
CA ALA A 6 -5.83 -30.16 -62.03
C ALA A 6 -6.14 -31.34 -61.04
N GLY A 7 -6.98 -31.11 -60.02
CA GLY A 7 -7.71 -32.15 -59.26
C GLY A 7 -7.20 -32.42 -57.83
N GLY A 8 -8.06 -32.62 -56.81
CA GLY A 8 -9.53 -32.51 -56.69
C GLY A 8 -9.95 -32.73 -55.22
N THR A 9 -10.72 -31.81 -54.59
CA THR A 9 -12.20 -31.83 -54.40
C THR A 9 -12.80 -32.91 -53.48
N PHE A 10 -13.25 -32.49 -52.28
CA PHE A 10 -14.58 -32.77 -51.66
C PHE A 10 -14.78 -31.70 -50.56
N ALA A 11 -15.71 -30.74 -50.71
CA ALA A 11 -17.04 -30.66 -50.05
C ALA A 11 -16.99 -30.44 -48.50
N ALA A 12 -17.82 -29.62 -47.84
CA ALA A 12 -19.03 -28.92 -48.29
C ALA A 12 -19.26 -27.59 -47.53
N LEU A 13 -19.94 -26.66 -48.23
CA LEU A 13 -21.04 -25.81 -47.75
C LEU A 13 -21.56 -26.03 -46.32
N ILE A 14 -21.48 -24.97 -45.49
CA ILE A 14 -22.57 -24.29 -44.74
C ILE A 14 -21.91 -23.12 -43.99
N PHE A 15 -22.08 -21.87 -44.46
CA PHE A 15 -21.91 -20.64 -43.64
C PHE A 15 -22.43 -19.37 -44.36
N SER A 16 -23.64 -19.45 -44.93
CA SER A 16 -24.29 -18.34 -45.64
C SER A 16 -25.75 -18.16 -45.23
N ALA A 17 -26.01 -18.02 -43.91
CA ALA A 17 -27.36 -17.84 -43.37
C ALA A 17 -27.38 -17.01 -42.05
N ALA A 18 -26.59 -15.93 -41.98
CA ALA A 18 -26.54 -15.03 -40.81
C ALA A 18 -26.58 -13.53 -41.17
N VAL A 19 -27.04 -13.18 -42.38
CA VAL A 19 -27.09 -11.79 -42.89
C VAL A 19 -28.55 -11.31 -43.12
N ALA A 20 -29.56 -12.13 -42.78
CA ALA A 20 -30.97 -11.85 -43.09
C ALA A 20 -31.94 -11.95 -41.88
N LEU A 21 -31.42 -11.84 -40.65
CA LEU A 21 -32.23 -11.72 -39.42
C LEU A 21 -31.78 -10.54 -38.52
N ALA A 22 -31.10 -9.55 -39.11
CA ALA A 22 -30.58 -8.36 -38.43
C ALA A 22 -31.67 -7.29 -38.12
N GLN A 23 -32.93 -7.69 -38.00
CA GLN A 23 -34.05 -6.82 -37.63
C GLN A 23 -34.89 -7.55 -36.58
N THR A 24 -35.12 -6.89 -35.43
CA THR A 24 -35.79 -7.44 -34.24
C THR A 24 -35.16 -8.72 -33.66
N GLY A 25 -33.92 -8.61 -33.18
CA GLY A 25 -33.27 -9.65 -32.39
C GLY A 25 -32.30 -9.05 -31.38
N GLN A 26 -32.79 -8.67 -30.21
CA GLN A 26 -31.91 -8.51 -29.05
C GLN A 26 -31.29 -9.88 -28.78
N ALA A 27 -29.99 -10.03 -29.04
CA ALA A 27 -29.26 -11.19 -28.54
C ALA A 27 -29.50 -11.26 -27.02
N PRO A 28 -29.90 -12.42 -26.46
CA PRO A 28 -30.11 -12.52 -25.02
C PRO A 28 -28.82 -12.10 -24.34
N ALA A 29 -28.89 -11.07 -23.49
CA ALA A 29 -27.73 -10.59 -22.76
C ALA A 29 -27.10 -11.79 -22.04
N GLN A 30 -25.82 -12.05 -22.29
CA GLN A 30 -25.11 -13.13 -21.62
C GLN A 30 -25.31 -12.96 -20.11
N ALA A 31 -25.70 -14.05 -19.44
CA ALA A 31 -25.85 -14.05 -17.99
C ALA A 31 -24.52 -13.57 -17.38
N PRO A 32 -24.55 -12.65 -16.40
CA PRO A 32 -23.33 -12.15 -15.80
C PRO A 32 -22.53 -13.32 -15.20
N ASP A 33 -21.21 -13.23 -15.32
CA ASP A 33 -20.30 -14.04 -14.53
C ASP A 33 -20.39 -13.66 -13.04
N ASP A 34 -19.75 -14.45 -12.18
CA ASP A 34 -19.86 -14.27 -10.73
C ASP A 34 -19.26 -12.94 -10.25
N ALA A 35 -18.34 -12.32 -11.02
CA ALA A 35 -17.72 -11.04 -10.71
C ALA A 35 -18.60 -9.84 -11.13
N ALA A 36 -19.18 -9.89 -12.34
CA ALA A 36 -20.14 -8.91 -12.83
C ALA A 36 -21.43 -8.93 -11.98
N LEU A 37 -21.87 -10.10 -11.54
CA LEU A 37 -23.01 -10.23 -10.63
C LEU A 37 -22.72 -9.64 -9.24
N TYR A 38 -21.50 -9.83 -8.71
CA TYR A 38 -21.08 -9.16 -7.47
C TYR A 38 -21.06 -7.63 -7.65
N ASP A 39 -20.54 -7.14 -8.77
CA ASP A 39 -20.47 -5.70 -9.04
C ASP A 39 -21.87 -5.06 -9.20
N ASP A 40 -22.80 -5.73 -9.89
CA ASP A 40 -24.22 -5.35 -9.96
C ASP A 40 -24.83 -5.20 -8.55
N VAL A 41 -24.63 -6.19 -7.67
CA VAL A 41 -25.18 -6.16 -6.30
C VAL A 41 -24.59 -5.00 -5.50
N MET A 42 -23.27 -4.76 -5.60
CA MET A 42 -22.64 -3.62 -4.92
C MET A 42 -23.16 -2.28 -5.46
N LEU A 43 -23.22 -2.10 -6.78
CA LEU A 43 -23.76 -0.89 -7.41
C LEU A 43 -25.21 -0.63 -6.98
N LEU A 44 -26.09 -1.63 -7.11
CA LEU A 44 -27.50 -1.52 -6.72
C LEU A 44 -27.64 -1.20 -5.22
N THR A 45 -26.78 -1.76 -4.36
CA THR A 45 -26.74 -1.44 -2.93
C THR A 45 -26.39 0.02 -2.71
N THR A 46 -25.30 0.52 -3.28
CA THR A 46 -24.89 1.94 -3.17
C THR A 46 -25.99 2.88 -3.67
N ILE A 47 -26.59 2.60 -4.83
CA ILE A 47 -27.65 3.43 -5.43
C ILE A 47 -28.89 3.46 -4.52
N ARG A 48 -29.28 2.33 -3.94
CA ARG A 48 -30.44 2.22 -3.02
C ARG A 48 -30.17 2.87 -1.67
N THR A 49 -28.99 2.65 -1.07
CA THR A 49 -28.57 3.25 0.21
C THR A 49 -28.54 4.78 0.12
N LEU A 50 -28.03 5.34 -0.98
CA LEU A 50 -28.05 6.78 -1.22
C LEU A 50 -29.40 7.30 -1.72
N GLY A 51 -30.32 6.43 -2.12
CA GLY A 51 -31.61 6.83 -2.70
C GLY A 51 -31.46 7.81 -3.87
N LEU A 52 -30.53 7.53 -4.79
CA LEU A 52 -30.20 8.47 -5.88
C LEU A 52 -31.45 8.81 -6.71
N THR A 53 -31.66 10.10 -6.96
CA THR A 53 -32.75 10.57 -7.83
C THR A 53 -32.45 10.28 -9.30
N GLN A 54 -33.46 10.37 -10.17
CA GLN A 54 -33.27 10.26 -11.63
C GLN A 54 -32.21 11.26 -12.16
N GLU A 55 -32.18 12.47 -11.60
CA GLU A 55 -31.22 13.52 -11.96
C GLU A 55 -29.81 13.17 -11.49
N GLN A 56 -29.66 12.73 -10.24
CA GLN A 56 -28.37 12.27 -9.69
C GLN A 56 -27.85 11.03 -10.42
N MET A 57 -28.73 10.10 -10.83
CA MET A 57 -28.38 8.95 -11.65
C MET A 57 -27.94 9.35 -13.05
N THR A 58 -28.66 10.28 -13.69
CA THR A 58 -28.24 10.85 -14.99
C THR A 58 -26.85 11.46 -14.87
N ARG A 59 -26.58 12.21 -13.80
CA ARG A 59 -25.26 12.78 -13.53
C ARG A 59 -24.18 11.72 -13.28
N ALA A 60 -24.49 10.66 -12.53
CA ALA A 60 -23.58 9.54 -12.31
C ALA A 60 -23.22 8.84 -13.64
N LEU A 61 -24.19 8.63 -14.53
CA LEU A 61 -23.99 8.07 -15.86
C LEU A 61 -23.14 8.97 -16.78
N GLU A 62 -23.34 10.29 -16.74
CA GLU A 62 -22.47 11.24 -17.46
C GLU A 62 -21.02 11.17 -16.98
N LEU A 63 -20.81 11.13 -15.66
CA LEU A 63 -19.47 11.06 -15.05
C LEU A 63 -18.82 9.71 -15.37
N ASN A 64 -19.59 8.63 -15.30
CA ASN A 64 -19.15 7.28 -15.67
C ASN A 64 -18.76 7.17 -17.14
N ALA A 65 -19.57 7.70 -18.07
CA ALA A 65 -19.21 7.73 -19.49
C ALA A 65 -17.90 8.50 -19.75
N ARG A 66 -17.63 9.59 -19.03
CA ARG A 66 -16.35 10.31 -19.12
C ARG A 66 -15.17 9.50 -18.60
N VAL A 67 -15.33 8.80 -17.47
CA VAL A 67 -14.30 7.93 -16.88
C VAL A 67 -14.00 6.74 -17.79
N LEU A 68 -15.01 6.09 -18.35
CA LEU A 68 -14.87 4.95 -19.27
C LEU A 68 -14.24 5.38 -20.60
N ASN A 69 -14.63 6.55 -21.15
CA ASN A 69 -13.98 7.13 -22.32
C ASN A 69 -12.50 7.47 -22.03
N GLY A 70 -12.20 8.05 -20.87
CA GLY A 70 -10.82 8.31 -20.43
C GLY A 70 -9.98 7.03 -20.31
N ARG A 71 -10.56 5.94 -19.80
CA ARG A 71 -9.91 4.63 -19.74
C ARG A 71 -9.62 4.08 -21.14
N GLN A 72 -10.55 4.23 -22.08
CA GLN A 72 -10.34 3.85 -23.49
C GLN A 72 -9.28 4.71 -24.18
N GLU A 73 -9.31 6.04 -23.97
CA GLU A 73 -8.29 6.99 -24.45
C GLU A 73 -6.89 6.61 -23.95
N MET A 74 -6.76 6.30 -22.65
CA MET A 74 -5.53 5.85 -22.02
C MET A 74 -5.03 4.53 -22.65
N GLN A 75 -5.89 3.53 -22.82
CA GLN A 75 -5.50 2.25 -23.42
C GLN A 75 -5.04 2.43 -24.87
N SER A 76 -5.82 3.09 -25.72
CA SER A 76 -5.42 3.33 -27.12
C SER A 76 -4.17 4.22 -27.23
N LEU A 77 -3.92 5.12 -26.27
CA LEU A 77 -2.67 5.88 -26.18
C LEU A 77 -1.49 4.99 -25.78
N ARG A 78 -1.68 4.01 -24.88
CA ARG A 78 -0.63 3.04 -24.49
C ARG A 78 -0.32 2.08 -25.64
N GLU A 79 -1.34 1.51 -26.30
CA GLU A 79 -1.21 0.71 -27.52
C GLU A 79 -0.44 1.45 -28.62
N ALA A 80 -0.81 2.70 -28.91
CA ALA A 80 -0.11 3.53 -29.90
C ALA A 80 1.32 3.89 -29.47
N THR A 81 1.55 4.12 -28.18
CA THR A 81 2.88 4.41 -27.63
C THR A 81 3.79 3.18 -27.75
N TRP A 82 3.27 1.97 -27.50
CA TRP A 82 3.97 0.72 -27.75
C TRP A 82 4.27 0.55 -29.23
N ALA A 83 3.26 0.57 -30.10
CA ALA A 83 3.43 0.38 -31.54
C ALA A 83 4.45 1.35 -32.16
N GLN A 84 4.56 2.57 -31.63
CA GLN A 84 5.54 3.57 -32.09
C GLN A 84 6.95 3.35 -31.53
N ASN A 85 7.11 2.91 -30.28
CA ASN A 85 8.40 2.91 -29.57
C ASN A 85 8.95 1.50 -29.29
N ARG A 86 8.21 0.43 -29.62
CA ARG A 86 8.54 -0.98 -29.37
C ARG A 86 10.00 -1.30 -29.66
N THR A 87 10.48 -1.04 -30.88
CA THR A 87 11.85 -1.37 -31.30
C THR A 87 12.91 -0.60 -30.50
N ASP A 88 12.65 0.65 -30.11
CA ASP A 88 13.57 1.42 -29.27
C ASP A 88 13.57 0.88 -27.82
N ILE A 89 12.42 0.48 -27.28
CA ILE A 89 12.28 -0.14 -25.93
C ILE A 89 12.95 -1.54 -25.90
N GLU A 90 12.66 -2.40 -26.87
CA GLU A 90 13.31 -3.71 -27.04
C GLU A 90 14.83 -3.56 -27.18
N ALA A 91 15.32 -2.56 -27.93
CA ALA A 91 16.76 -2.28 -28.05
C ALA A 91 17.40 -1.78 -26.74
N VAL A 92 16.66 -1.04 -25.90
CA VAL A 92 17.14 -0.65 -24.56
C VAL A 92 17.26 -1.88 -23.66
N MET A 93 16.23 -2.73 -23.61
CA MET A 93 16.26 -3.97 -22.82
C MET A 93 17.37 -4.91 -23.29
N GLN A 94 17.51 -5.14 -24.60
CA GLN A 94 18.56 -5.98 -25.18
C GLN A 94 19.97 -5.47 -24.82
N ALA A 95 20.20 -4.16 -24.92
CA ALA A 95 21.48 -3.58 -24.51
C ALA A 95 21.77 -3.83 -23.02
N TRP A 96 20.76 -3.69 -22.15
CA TRP A 96 20.92 -3.94 -20.72
C TRP A 96 21.17 -5.41 -20.39
N MET A 97 20.49 -6.36 -21.06
CA MET A 97 20.74 -7.80 -20.90
C MET A 97 22.17 -8.19 -21.33
N GLU A 98 22.72 -7.54 -22.36
CA GLU A 98 24.10 -7.74 -22.81
C GLU A 98 25.14 -6.95 -21.99
N GLY A 99 24.75 -6.24 -20.93
CA GLY A 99 25.64 -5.41 -20.13
C GLY A 99 26.19 -4.18 -20.86
N ARG A 100 25.59 -3.80 -21.99
CA ARG A 100 25.99 -2.65 -22.82
C ARG A 100 25.15 -1.40 -22.48
N GLN A 101 25.70 -0.22 -22.74
CA GLN A 101 24.89 0.99 -22.71
C GLN A 101 23.97 1.05 -23.95
N PRO A 102 22.68 1.36 -23.78
CA PRO A 102 21.76 1.58 -24.90
C PRO A 102 22.15 2.84 -25.68
N SER A 103 21.70 2.94 -26.93
CA SER A 103 21.90 4.18 -27.69
C SER A 103 21.14 5.35 -27.07
N THR A 104 21.70 6.55 -27.14
CA THR A 104 21.05 7.78 -26.63
C THR A 104 19.66 7.98 -27.25
N ARG A 105 19.51 7.67 -28.54
CA ARG A 105 18.23 7.73 -29.26
C ARG A 105 17.18 6.81 -28.62
N ALA A 106 17.52 5.52 -28.47
CA ALA A 106 16.59 4.51 -27.98
C ALA A 106 16.21 4.79 -26.52
N SER A 107 17.19 5.18 -25.70
CA SER A 107 16.97 5.60 -24.30
C SER A 107 15.98 6.77 -24.21
N GLN A 108 16.20 7.85 -24.97
CA GLN A 108 15.29 8.99 -24.98
C GLN A 108 13.89 8.66 -25.53
N ALA A 109 13.76 7.68 -26.42
CA ALA A 109 12.47 7.22 -26.91
C ALA A 109 11.72 6.41 -25.84
N ALA A 110 12.39 5.45 -25.21
CA ALA A 110 11.86 4.69 -24.08
C ALA A 110 11.45 5.61 -22.91
N ASP A 111 12.31 6.53 -22.49
CA ASP A 111 12.02 7.52 -21.43
C ASP A 111 10.77 8.36 -21.72
N ARG A 112 10.56 8.76 -22.99
CA ARG A 112 9.35 9.48 -23.41
C ARG A 112 8.12 8.58 -23.39
N ALA A 113 8.24 7.33 -23.81
CA ALA A 113 7.15 6.35 -23.76
C ALA A 113 6.73 6.06 -22.31
N VAL A 114 7.69 5.82 -21.41
CA VAL A 114 7.48 5.60 -19.97
C VAL A 114 6.75 6.78 -19.33
N ARG A 115 7.28 8.01 -19.51
CA ARG A 115 6.65 9.23 -18.96
C ARG A 115 5.22 9.38 -19.46
N ARG A 116 5.01 9.28 -20.77
CA ARG A 116 3.68 9.43 -21.39
C ARG A 116 2.67 8.39 -20.88
N ALA A 117 3.09 7.15 -20.66
CA ALA A 117 2.24 6.09 -20.13
C ALA A 117 1.90 6.31 -18.64
N ASN A 118 2.86 6.79 -17.85
CA ASN A 118 2.67 7.11 -16.43
C ASN A 118 1.80 8.37 -16.23
N GLU A 119 2.02 9.41 -17.03
CA GLU A 119 1.19 10.62 -17.10
C GLU A 119 -0.26 10.27 -17.42
N ALA A 120 -0.50 9.47 -18.48
CA ALA A 120 -1.86 9.03 -18.84
C ALA A 120 -2.55 8.19 -17.76
N ARG A 121 -1.79 7.36 -17.00
CA ARG A 121 -2.32 6.59 -15.87
C ARG A 121 -2.65 7.49 -14.67
N ALA A 122 -1.79 8.46 -14.36
CA ALA A 122 -2.03 9.44 -13.30
C ALA A 122 -3.26 10.33 -13.62
N ASP A 123 -3.36 10.80 -14.86
CA ASP A 123 -4.52 11.54 -15.36
C ASP A 123 -5.81 10.72 -15.21
N GLN A 124 -5.80 9.43 -15.55
CA GLN A 124 -6.98 8.57 -15.40
C GLN A 124 -7.39 8.38 -13.93
N VAL A 125 -6.43 8.13 -13.03
CA VAL A 125 -6.71 8.05 -11.58
C VAL A 125 -7.28 9.36 -11.05
N GLN A 126 -6.75 10.51 -11.49
CA GLN A 126 -7.28 11.82 -11.10
C GLN A 126 -8.67 12.09 -11.71
N ARG A 127 -8.96 11.64 -12.94
CA ARG A 127 -10.31 11.70 -13.55
C ARG A 127 -11.32 10.90 -12.73
N GLU A 128 -10.96 9.69 -12.29
CA GLU A 128 -11.80 8.85 -11.43
C GLU A 128 -12.09 9.52 -10.08
N TRP A 129 -11.05 10.07 -9.43
CA TRP A 129 -11.19 10.80 -8.18
C TRP A 129 -12.09 12.05 -8.32
N ASN A 130 -11.82 12.89 -9.33
CA ASN A 130 -12.60 14.09 -9.61
C ASN A 130 -14.06 13.78 -9.98
N ALA A 131 -14.31 12.63 -10.62
CA ALA A 131 -15.67 12.15 -10.92
C ALA A 131 -16.41 11.74 -9.65
N ALA A 132 -15.75 11.03 -8.72
CA ALA A 132 -16.33 10.69 -7.42
C ALA A 132 -16.61 11.95 -6.56
N GLU A 133 -15.70 12.93 -6.52
CA GLU A 133 -15.93 14.23 -5.88
C GLU A 133 -17.08 15.02 -6.52
N SER A 134 -17.19 14.99 -7.84
CA SER A 134 -18.30 15.61 -8.58
C SER A 134 -19.65 14.95 -8.26
N LEU A 135 -19.68 13.62 -8.09
CA LEU A 135 -20.88 12.88 -7.70
C LEU A 135 -21.24 13.17 -6.24
N TYR A 136 -20.28 13.09 -5.31
CA TYR A 136 -20.45 13.44 -3.90
C TYR A 136 -20.98 14.86 -3.71
N SER A 137 -20.49 15.83 -4.50
CA SER A 137 -20.96 17.21 -4.47
C SER A 137 -22.40 17.40 -4.96
N ALA A 138 -22.89 16.50 -5.83
CA ALA A 138 -24.28 16.46 -6.29
C ALA A 138 -25.25 15.76 -5.30
N LEU A 139 -24.73 15.19 -4.21
CA LEU A 139 -25.54 14.58 -3.16
C LEU A 139 -26.07 15.65 -2.19
N THR A 140 -27.32 15.46 -1.76
CA THR A 140 -27.94 16.27 -0.70
C THR A 140 -27.19 16.11 0.63
N ALA A 141 -27.38 17.05 1.56
CA ALA A 141 -26.72 16.99 2.87
C ALA A 141 -27.05 15.69 3.66
N ASN A 142 -28.26 15.15 3.50
CA ASN A 142 -28.65 13.87 4.12
C ASN A 142 -27.94 12.68 3.47
N GLN A 143 -27.79 12.69 2.14
CA GLN A 143 -27.07 11.64 1.41
C GLN A 143 -25.57 11.68 1.69
N ARG A 144 -24.96 12.87 1.81
CA ARG A 144 -23.52 13.00 2.12
C ARG A 144 -23.16 12.44 3.51
N ARG A 145 -24.07 12.49 4.49
CA ARG A 145 -23.88 11.83 5.80
C ARG A 145 -23.83 10.30 5.71
N LEU A 146 -24.24 9.71 4.59
CA LEU A 146 -24.18 8.26 4.35
C LEU A 146 -22.91 7.82 3.61
N VAL A 147 -21.99 8.76 3.31
CA VAL A 147 -20.82 8.55 2.46
C VAL A 147 -19.55 9.04 3.14
N GLU A 148 -18.45 8.28 3.01
CA GLU A 148 -17.12 8.75 3.40
C GLU A 148 -16.71 10.00 2.61
N SER A 149 -16.30 11.07 3.29
CA SER A 149 -15.86 12.28 2.60
C SER A 149 -14.52 12.06 1.87
N PRO A 150 -14.23 12.81 0.79
CA PRO A 150 -12.95 12.67 0.07
C PRO A 150 -11.71 12.94 0.95
N GLU A 151 -11.84 13.76 1.99
CA GLU A 151 -10.77 14.05 2.95
C GLU A 151 -10.52 12.85 3.88
N GLU A 152 -11.56 12.29 4.48
CA GLU A 152 -11.48 11.06 5.28
C GLU A 152 -10.91 9.89 4.46
N ALA A 153 -11.32 9.77 3.19
CA ALA A 153 -10.83 8.75 2.28
C ALA A 153 -9.33 8.91 1.95
N ARG A 154 -8.82 10.14 1.78
CA ARG A 154 -7.38 10.41 1.62
C ARG A 154 -6.62 10.06 2.89
N LEU A 155 -7.06 10.56 4.04
CA LEU A 155 -6.44 10.27 5.34
C LEU A 155 -6.44 8.76 5.64
N ARG A 156 -7.51 8.04 5.28
CA ARG A 156 -7.58 6.57 5.37
C ARG A 156 -6.59 5.90 4.43
N SER A 157 -6.47 6.35 3.17
CA SER A 157 -5.53 5.80 2.18
C SER A 157 -4.07 6.00 2.61
N GLU A 158 -3.72 7.20 3.06
CA GLU A 158 -2.39 7.52 3.59
C GLU A 158 -2.06 6.71 4.85
N ARG A 159 -3.01 6.62 5.79
CA ARG A 159 -2.86 5.79 6.99
C ARG A 159 -2.75 4.31 6.65
N LEU A 160 -3.50 3.81 5.67
CA LEU A 160 -3.40 2.43 5.17
C LEU A 160 -2.00 2.16 4.59
N ALA A 161 -1.44 3.12 3.84
CA ALA A 161 -0.07 3.02 3.33
C ALA A 161 0.96 3.00 4.46
N ARG A 162 0.84 3.87 5.48
CA ARG A 162 1.71 3.86 6.68
C ARG A 162 1.57 2.58 7.50
N MET A 163 0.36 2.04 7.66
CA MET A 163 0.08 0.76 8.34
C MET A 163 0.44 -0.49 7.51
N GLY A 164 1.02 -0.32 6.31
CA GLY A 164 1.42 -1.44 5.45
C GLY A 164 0.26 -2.29 4.93
N GLY A 165 -0.90 -1.67 4.67
CA GLY A 165 -2.10 -2.37 4.20
C GLY A 165 -3.00 -2.95 5.30
N THR A 166 -2.70 -2.76 6.58
CA THR A 166 -3.65 -3.10 7.66
C THR A 166 -4.73 -2.03 7.75
N GLU A 167 -6.00 -2.36 7.49
CA GLU A 167 -7.11 -1.40 7.56
C GLU A 167 -7.52 -1.01 8.99
N ALA A 168 -7.46 -1.96 9.93
CA ALA A 168 -7.93 -1.78 11.30
C ALA A 168 -6.79 -1.33 12.21
N VAL A 169 -6.95 -0.19 12.87
CA VAL A 169 -5.94 0.35 13.79
C VAL A 169 -5.77 -0.60 14.98
N GLY A 170 -6.87 -1.19 15.46
CA GLY A 170 -6.84 -2.17 16.55
C GLY A 170 -5.96 -3.38 16.25
N GLU A 171 -6.03 -3.93 15.03
CA GLU A 171 -5.19 -5.08 14.65
C GLU A 171 -3.72 -4.68 14.44
N PHE A 172 -3.46 -3.49 13.89
CA PHE A 172 -2.10 -2.96 13.77
C PHE A 172 -1.43 -2.82 15.15
N VAL A 173 -2.12 -2.20 16.11
CA VAL A 173 -1.62 -2.03 17.48
C VAL A 173 -1.53 -3.37 18.23
N ALA A 174 -2.50 -4.28 18.05
CA ALA A 174 -2.44 -5.60 18.68
C ALA A 174 -1.28 -6.45 18.14
N ALA A 175 -1.00 -6.41 16.83
CA ALA A 175 0.16 -7.07 16.23
C ALA A 175 1.49 -6.48 16.71
N ARG A 176 1.53 -5.17 17.03
CA ARG A 176 2.68 -4.54 17.69
C ARG A 176 2.83 -5.01 19.12
N MET A 177 1.74 -5.06 19.89
CA MET A 177 1.73 -5.59 21.25
C MET A 177 2.22 -7.04 21.29
N ASP A 178 1.77 -7.90 20.37
CA ASP A 178 2.25 -9.28 20.23
C ASP A 178 3.77 -9.38 20.07
N ALA A 179 4.42 -8.36 19.50
CA ALA A 179 5.86 -8.33 19.26
C ALA A 179 6.68 -7.71 20.40
N ILE A 180 6.05 -7.16 21.43
CA ILE A 180 6.71 -6.59 22.63
C ILE A 180 6.18 -7.16 23.95
N ARG A 181 5.23 -8.10 23.91
CA ARG A 181 4.58 -8.59 25.13
C ARG A 181 5.43 -9.52 25.97
N ASP A 182 6.18 -10.42 25.34
CA ASP A 182 6.96 -11.44 26.03
C ASP A 182 8.37 -10.93 26.44
N LEU A 183 8.58 -9.61 26.38
CA LEU A 183 9.73 -8.89 26.91
C LEU A 183 9.86 -9.05 28.43
N MET A 184 11.09 -9.02 28.95
CA MET A 184 11.31 -8.86 30.38
C MET A 184 10.81 -7.49 30.86
N PRO A 185 10.45 -7.32 32.16
CA PRO A 185 9.85 -6.08 32.66
C PRO A 185 10.72 -4.83 32.50
N GLU A 186 12.02 -4.97 32.34
CA GLU A 186 12.96 -3.89 32.08
C GLU A 186 12.95 -3.54 30.58
N GLU A 187 13.11 -4.53 29.71
CA GLU A 187 13.02 -4.44 28.25
C GLU A 187 11.71 -3.78 27.80
N PHE A 188 10.58 -4.18 28.39
CA PHE A 188 9.28 -3.55 28.11
C PHE A 188 9.25 -2.08 28.55
N ARG A 189 9.73 -1.76 29.75
CA ARG A 189 9.77 -0.38 30.26
C ARG A 189 10.64 0.52 29.40
N MET A 190 11.72 0.00 28.83
CA MET A 190 12.56 0.73 27.90
C MET A 190 11.88 0.91 26.53
N LEU A 191 11.22 -0.12 25.97
CA LEU A 191 10.66 -0.10 24.59
C LEU A 191 9.31 0.61 24.46
N ALA A 192 8.44 0.50 25.47
CA ALA A 192 7.02 0.81 25.31
C ALA A 192 6.75 2.26 24.88
N ALA A 193 7.49 3.25 25.39
CA ALA A 193 7.28 4.66 25.06
C ALA A 193 7.67 4.97 23.59
N SER A 194 8.79 4.43 23.11
CA SER A 194 9.21 4.61 21.70
C SER A 194 8.30 3.88 20.72
N GLU A 195 7.87 2.65 21.04
CA GLU A 195 6.92 1.92 20.20
C GLU A 195 5.55 2.62 20.18
N ALA A 196 5.06 3.11 21.33
CA ALA A 196 3.81 3.85 21.40
C ALA A 196 3.81 5.11 20.52
N ARG A 197 4.92 5.86 20.52
CA ARG A 197 5.10 7.02 19.64
C ARG A 197 5.13 6.65 18.16
N GLN A 198 5.91 5.63 17.77
CA GLN A 198 5.96 5.18 16.36
C GLN A 198 4.59 4.68 15.88
N ILE A 199 3.87 3.94 16.72
CA ILE A 199 2.51 3.49 16.46
C ILE A 199 1.58 4.70 16.27
N ALA A 200 1.69 5.73 17.11
CA ALA A 200 0.93 6.96 16.97
C ALA A 200 1.26 7.71 15.67
N GLU A 201 2.54 7.88 15.33
CA GLU A 201 3.02 8.51 14.07
C GLU A 201 2.46 7.78 12.83
N VAL A 202 2.37 6.45 12.86
CA VAL A 202 1.72 5.67 11.80
C VAL A 202 0.20 5.94 11.74
N ILE A 203 -0.48 5.99 12.88
CA ILE A 203 -1.94 6.20 12.96
C ILE A 203 -2.32 7.62 12.50
N VAL A 204 -1.77 8.67 13.13
CA VAL A 204 -2.18 10.07 12.89
C VAL A 204 -1.31 10.82 11.88
N GLY A 205 -0.07 10.39 11.65
CA GLY A 205 0.93 11.11 10.85
C GLY A 205 1.99 11.81 11.71
N PRO A 206 3.20 12.07 11.18
CA PRO A 206 4.29 12.68 11.94
C PRO A 206 4.02 14.14 12.31
N ASP A 207 3.38 14.91 11.42
CA ASP A 207 3.09 16.34 11.61
C ASP A 207 1.74 16.59 12.34
N ALA A 208 1.12 15.53 12.88
CA ALA A 208 -0.20 15.63 13.50
C ALA A 208 -0.12 16.31 14.87
N GLY A 209 -0.83 17.44 15.05
CA GLY A 209 -0.82 18.20 16.31
C GLY A 209 -1.31 17.44 17.55
N ASN A 210 -2.03 16.32 17.37
CA ASN A 210 -2.46 15.42 18.44
C ASN A 210 -1.53 14.21 18.66
N LEU A 211 -0.37 14.15 17.97
CA LEU A 211 0.57 13.04 18.07
C LEU A 211 0.99 12.68 19.51
N PRO A 212 1.36 13.64 20.39
CA PRO A 212 1.73 13.30 21.78
C PRO A 212 0.60 12.62 22.54
N GLN A 213 -0.64 13.11 22.40
CA GLN A 213 -1.82 12.55 23.04
C GLN A 213 -2.13 11.13 22.53
N MET A 214 -1.93 10.87 21.23
CA MET A 214 -2.08 9.53 20.65
C MET A 214 -0.98 8.58 21.15
N ALA A 215 0.27 9.06 21.29
CA ALA A 215 1.37 8.28 21.84
C ALA A 215 1.10 7.87 23.30
N ASP A 216 0.65 8.79 24.14
CA ASP A 216 0.29 8.50 25.54
C ASP A 216 -0.87 7.49 25.64
N ALA A 217 -1.89 7.63 24.78
CA ALA A 217 -3.02 6.71 24.75
C ALA A 217 -2.59 5.28 24.34
N VAL A 218 -1.74 5.16 23.31
CA VAL A 218 -1.15 3.87 22.91
C VAL A 218 -0.27 3.31 24.03
N LEU A 219 0.55 4.13 24.69
CA LEU A 219 1.42 3.68 25.78
C LEU A 219 0.62 3.07 26.94
N GLY A 220 -0.50 3.71 27.32
CA GLY A 220 -1.41 3.17 28.32
C GLY A 220 -1.98 1.79 27.96
N ILE A 221 -2.37 1.60 26.70
CA ILE A 221 -2.84 0.32 26.16
C ILE A 221 -1.75 -0.76 26.23
N LEU A 222 -0.54 -0.46 25.75
CA LEU A 222 0.57 -1.41 25.77
C LEU A 222 0.90 -1.82 27.22
N ALA A 223 0.96 -0.85 28.13
CA ALA A 223 1.24 -1.09 29.55
C ALA A 223 0.14 -1.91 30.24
N GLN A 224 -1.13 -1.70 29.89
CA GLN A 224 -2.25 -2.50 30.40
C GLN A 224 -2.19 -3.94 29.91
N ALA A 225 -1.96 -4.16 28.60
CA ALA A 225 -1.88 -5.49 28.01
C ALA A 225 -0.64 -6.28 28.47
N TYR A 226 0.46 -5.59 28.82
CA TYR A 226 1.66 -6.19 29.40
C TYR A 226 1.41 -6.80 30.79
N GLN A 227 0.55 -6.18 31.60
CA GLN A 227 0.21 -6.68 32.94
C GLN A 227 -0.64 -7.96 32.93
N TRP A 228 -1.19 -8.36 31.78
CA TRP A 228 -1.99 -9.58 31.66
C TRP A 228 -1.11 -10.83 31.63
N THR A 229 -1.48 -11.84 32.41
CA THR A 229 -0.83 -13.16 32.34
C THR A 229 -0.95 -13.78 30.94
N PRO A 230 -0.04 -14.70 30.53
CA PRO A 230 -0.10 -15.38 29.23
C PRO A 230 -1.49 -15.95 28.89
N GLN A 231 -2.18 -16.54 29.87
CA GLN A 231 -3.54 -17.07 29.67
C GLN A 231 -4.59 -15.96 29.47
N GLN A 232 -4.56 -14.89 30.28
CA GLN A 232 -5.50 -13.77 30.14
C GLN A 232 -5.35 -13.07 28.79
N TYR A 233 -4.12 -12.85 28.32
CA TYR A 233 -3.88 -12.25 27.01
C TYR A 233 -4.30 -13.20 25.88
N ALA A 234 -3.97 -14.49 25.94
CA ALA A 234 -4.42 -15.45 24.93
C ALA A 234 -5.95 -15.49 24.80
N GLN A 235 -6.69 -15.33 25.90
CA GLN A 235 -8.15 -15.20 25.91
C GLN A 235 -8.62 -13.85 25.36
N GLN A 236 -8.00 -12.74 25.76
CA GLN A 236 -8.41 -11.38 25.37
C GLN A 236 -7.94 -10.95 23.98
N ARG A 237 -6.89 -11.56 23.40
CA ARG A 237 -6.25 -11.17 22.13
C ARG A 237 -7.20 -11.16 20.94
N LEU A 238 -8.24 -12.00 20.96
CA LEU A 238 -9.31 -12.02 19.95
C LEU A 238 -10.23 -10.79 20.02
N THR A 239 -10.34 -10.17 21.21
CA THR A 239 -11.15 -8.96 21.45
C THR A 239 -10.32 -7.69 21.57
N LEU A 240 -9.00 -7.82 21.81
CA LEU A 240 -8.06 -6.73 22.03
C LEU A 240 -8.08 -5.66 20.91
N PRO A 241 -8.12 -5.99 19.61
CA PRO A 241 -8.28 -5.00 18.54
C PRO A 241 -9.47 -4.04 18.73
N ALA A 242 -10.64 -4.58 19.08
CA ALA A 242 -11.83 -3.76 19.32
C ALA A 242 -11.73 -2.93 20.61
N GLN A 243 -11.09 -3.48 21.66
CA GLN A 243 -10.81 -2.74 22.89
C GLN A 243 -9.83 -1.59 22.67
N ILE A 244 -8.82 -1.77 21.81
CA ILE A 244 -7.87 -0.74 21.40
C ILE A 244 -8.58 0.39 20.68
N GLU A 245 -9.40 0.07 19.67
CA GLU A 245 -10.14 1.09 18.91
C GLU A 245 -11.08 1.87 19.83
N ALA A 246 -11.73 1.23 20.80
CA ALA A 246 -12.48 1.92 21.85
C ALA A 246 -11.62 2.84 22.73
N SER A 247 -10.47 2.34 23.18
CA SER A 247 -9.57 3.07 24.10
C SER A 247 -8.90 4.28 23.44
N LEU A 248 -8.61 4.22 22.14
CA LEU A 248 -8.04 5.32 21.36
C LEU A 248 -9.10 6.36 20.92
N GLY A 249 -10.36 6.25 21.36
CA GLY A 249 -11.45 7.10 20.88
C GLY A 249 -11.81 6.88 19.41
N LEU A 250 -11.36 5.77 18.83
CA LEU A 250 -11.68 5.34 17.46
C LEU A 250 -12.99 4.54 17.40
N THR A 251 -13.66 4.30 18.54
CA THR A 251 -15.09 3.98 18.60
C THR A 251 -15.91 5.11 17.98
N GLY A 252 -16.13 4.97 16.69
CA GLY A 252 -16.59 5.97 15.73
C GLY A 252 -16.29 5.50 14.31
N ILE A 253 -15.14 4.83 14.11
CA ILE A 253 -14.86 3.98 12.93
C ILE A 253 -15.85 2.81 12.82
N SER A 254 -16.60 2.49 13.88
CA SER A 254 -17.69 1.51 13.86
C SER A 254 -18.94 2.03 13.12
N GLU A 255 -19.21 3.34 13.16
CA GLU A 255 -20.13 4.01 12.25
C GLU A 255 -19.37 4.41 10.98
N ARG A 256 -18.74 3.43 10.30
CA ARG A 256 -18.36 3.63 8.90
C ARG A 256 -19.61 4.10 8.16
N PRO A 257 -19.53 5.18 7.37
CA PRO A 257 -20.64 5.56 6.50
C PRO A 257 -21.02 4.34 5.65
N PRO A 258 -22.32 4.05 5.48
CA PRO A 258 -22.78 2.82 4.82
C PRO A 258 -22.37 2.73 3.34
N VAL A 259 -21.79 3.80 2.79
CA VAL A 259 -21.07 3.84 1.51
C VAL A 259 -19.64 4.34 1.75
N GLU A 260 -18.64 3.49 1.52
CA GLU A 260 -17.23 3.91 1.55
C GLU A 260 -16.88 4.68 0.25
N TRP A 261 -15.78 5.45 0.25
CA TRP A 261 -15.37 6.19 -0.94
C TRP A 261 -15.09 5.28 -2.15
N GLU A 262 -14.62 4.06 -1.89
CA GLU A 262 -14.41 3.02 -2.90
C GLU A 262 -15.72 2.56 -3.57
N ASP A 263 -16.86 2.68 -2.89
CA ASP A 263 -18.17 2.39 -3.48
C ASP A 263 -18.70 3.56 -4.34
N LEU A 264 -18.34 4.82 -4.04
CA LEU A 264 -18.53 5.93 -4.98
C LEU A 264 -17.61 5.81 -6.20
N LEU A 265 -16.33 5.45 -6.00
CA LEU A 265 -15.41 5.17 -7.10
C LEU A 265 -15.93 4.03 -7.99
N ARG A 266 -16.51 2.97 -7.40
CA ARG A 266 -17.20 1.90 -8.14
C ARG A 266 -18.33 2.43 -9.02
N VAL A 267 -19.18 3.33 -8.50
CA VAL A 267 -20.26 3.96 -9.30
C VAL A 267 -19.67 4.69 -10.51
N VAL A 268 -18.65 5.53 -10.34
CA VAL A 268 -18.11 6.31 -11.47
C VAL A 268 -17.19 5.50 -12.41
N ARG A 269 -16.55 4.42 -11.97
CA ARG A 269 -15.61 3.64 -12.81
C ARG A 269 -16.15 2.33 -13.37
N SER A 270 -17.24 1.79 -12.83
CA SER A 270 -17.76 0.49 -13.29
C SER A 270 -18.45 0.61 -14.65
N PRO A 271 -18.14 -0.27 -15.63
CA PRO A 271 -18.88 -0.33 -16.88
C PRO A 271 -20.28 -0.95 -16.71
N ARG A 272 -20.61 -1.47 -15.53
CA ARG A 272 -21.93 -2.05 -15.18
C ARG A 272 -22.96 -1.02 -14.71
N LEU A 273 -22.57 0.24 -14.44
CA LEU A 273 -23.50 1.26 -13.91
C LEU A 273 -24.76 1.41 -14.77
N GLN A 274 -24.63 1.44 -16.11
CA GLN A 274 -25.79 1.55 -17.00
C GLN A 274 -26.74 0.35 -16.89
N THR A 275 -26.22 -0.87 -16.66
CA THR A 275 -27.08 -2.04 -16.42
C THR A 275 -27.84 -1.89 -15.10
N ALA A 276 -27.14 -1.59 -14.00
CA ALA A 276 -27.78 -1.40 -12.69
C ALA A 276 -28.82 -0.25 -12.70
N ALA A 277 -28.53 0.86 -13.39
CA ALA A 277 -29.47 1.96 -13.55
C ALA A 277 -30.70 1.58 -14.40
N ALA A 278 -30.53 0.74 -15.42
CA ALA A 278 -31.63 0.23 -16.24
C ALA A 278 -32.48 -0.80 -15.50
N ASP A 279 -31.89 -1.67 -14.68
CA ASP A 279 -32.62 -2.59 -13.81
C ASP A 279 -33.54 -1.84 -12.83
N LEU A 280 -33.12 -0.65 -12.37
CA LEU A 280 -33.92 0.24 -11.51
C LEU A 280 -34.93 1.12 -12.28
N GLY A 281 -35.02 1.02 -13.62
CA GLY A 281 -35.86 1.87 -14.45
C GLY A 281 -35.40 3.33 -14.56
N MET A 282 -34.19 3.64 -14.07
CA MET A 282 -33.62 5.01 -14.07
C MET A 282 -32.87 5.34 -15.37
N ALA A 283 -32.54 4.34 -16.19
CA ALA A 283 -31.85 4.49 -17.46
C ALA A 283 -32.42 3.54 -18.53
N GLN A 284 -32.09 3.80 -19.80
CA GLN A 284 -32.30 2.81 -20.86
C GLN A 284 -31.22 1.72 -20.75
N PRO A 285 -31.55 0.44 -21.00
CA PRO A 285 -30.57 -0.65 -21.02
C PRO A 285 -29.47 -0.36 -22.05
N PRO A 286 -28.23 -0.82 -21.79
CA PRO A 286 -27.10 -0.54 -22.66
C PRO A 286 -27.35 -1.07 -24.09
N THR A 287 -27.26 -0.18 -25.07
CA THR A 287 -27.46 -0.48 -26.50
C THR A 287 -26.22 -1.05 -27.18
N ARG A 288 -25.10 -1.08 -26.45
CA ARG A 288 -23.81 -1.67 -26.84
C ARG A 288 -23.38 -2.67 -25.76
N PRO A 289 -22.57 -3.69 -26.09
CA PRO A 289 -21.98 -4.54 -25.06
C PRO A 289 -21.18 -3.71 -24.05
N VAL A 290 -21.19 -4.15 -22.80
CA VAL A 290 -20.42 -3.56 -21.70
C VAL A 290 -18.93 -3.57 -22.10
N PRO A 291 -18.21 -2.43 -22.05
CA PRO A 291 -16.82 -2.39 -22.48
C PRO A 291 -15.97 -3.27 -21.56
N THR A 292 -15.25 -4.21 -22.17
CA THR A 292 -14.22 -5.02 -21.52
C THR A 292 -12.87 -4.34 -21.72
N PHE A 293 -12.14 -4.14 -20.63
CA PHE A 293 -10.82 -3.54 -20.62
C PHE A 293 -9.80 -4.62 -20.28
N ALA A 294 -8.69 -4.70 -21.02
CA ALA A 294 -7.58 -5.57 -20.63
C ALA A 294 -6.98 -5.12 -19.28
N ASP A 295 -6.57 -6.09 -18.45
CA ASP A 295 -5.94 -5.84 -17.15
C ASP A 295 -4.44 -5.56 -17.27
N THR A 296 -3.78 -6.07 -18.33
CA THR A 296 -2.40 -5.75 -18.75
C THR A 296 -2.36 -5.42 -20.24
N ASP A 297 -1.27 -4.81 -20.71
CA ASP A 297 -0.97 -4.55 -22.12
C ASP A 297 0.53 -4.72 -22.38
N ASP A 298 0.94 -4.99 -23.64
CA ASP A 298 2.35 -5.21 -24.02
C ASP A 298 3.31 -4.11 -23.49
N LEU A 299 2.82 -2.86 -23.34
CA LEU A 299 3.62 -1.77 -22.80
C LEU A 299 3.83 -1.94 -21.30
N GLN A 300 2.83 -2.39 -20.55
CA GLN A 300 2.95 -2.71 -19.14
C GLN A 300 3.97 -3.81 -18.93
N ASP A 301 3.85 -4.90 -19.70
CA ASP A 301 4.72 -6.06 -19.61
C ASP A 301 6.18 -5.66 -19.91
N ALA A 302 6.40 -4.89 -20.98
CA ALA A 302 7.73 -4.35 -21.31
C ALA A 302 8.29 -3.38 -20.25
N LEU A 303 7.43 -2.58 -19.60
CA LEU A 303 7.84 -1.66 -18.53
C LEU A 303 8.21 -2.42 -17.26
N ASP A 304 7.41 -3.41 -16.85
CA ASP A 304 7.65 -4.21 -15.66
C ASP A 304 8.91 -5.09 -15.83
N ARG A 305 9.11 -5.65 -17.02
CA ARG A 305 10.36 -6.32 -17.41
C ARG A 305 11.57 -5.39 -17.38
N ALA A 306 11.41 -4.13 -17.81
CA ALA A 306 12.47 -3.14 -17.77
C ALA A 306 12.81 -2.70 -16.33
N ASP A 307 11.82 -2.56 -15.46
CA ASP A 307 11.99 -2.31 -14.02
C ASP A 307 12.81 -3.43 -13.36
N ALA A 308 12.43 -4.69 -13.62
CA ALA A 308 13.14 -5.87 -13.13
C ALA A 308 14.58 -5.94 -13.65
N LEU A 309 14.79 -5.73 -14.95
CA LEU A 309 16.12 -5.72 -15.56
C LEU A 309 17.01 -4.60 -15.03
N ASN A 310 16.45 -3.41 -14.81
CA ASN A 310 17.19 -2.30 -14.22
C ASN A 310 17.61 -2.61 -12.78
N LEU A 311 16.71 -3.19 -11.97
CA LEU A 311 17.01 -3.66 -10.61
C LEU A 311 18.15 -4.69 -10.62
N PHE A 312 18.02 -5.75 -11.42
CA PHE A 312 19.01 -6.83 -11.50
C PHE A 312 20.37 -6.35 -12.01
N ARG A 313 20.39 -5.39 -12.95
CA ARG A 313 21.63 -4.73 -13.38
C ARG A 313 22.23 -3.84 -12.28
N GLN A 314 21.42 -3.08 -11.56
CA GLN A 314 21.88 -2.19 -10.48
C GLN A 314 22.56 -3.00 -9.36
N ILE A 315 22.03 -4.19 -9.04
CA ILE A 315 22.66 -5.11 -8.08
C ILE A 315 23.68 -6.07 -8.72
N GLY A 316 23.98 -5.94 -10.01
CA GLY A 316 24.93 -6.83 -10.71
C GLY A 316 24.62 -8.32 -10.52
N LEU A 317 23.36 -8.73 -10.68
CA LEU A 317 22.91 -10.11 -10.47
C LEU A 317 23.69 -11.09 -11.36
N ALA A 318 24.32 -12.09 -10.74
CA ALA A 318 25.04 -13.13 -11.48
C ALA A 318 24.08 -14.20 -12.04
N ARG A 319 24.45 -14.79 -13.18
CA ARG A 319 23.71 -15.87 -13.87
C ARG A 319 23.33 -17.04 -12.96
N GLU A 320 24.24 -17.46 -12.07
CA GLU A 320 23.98 -18.53 -11.10
C GLU A 320 22.95 -18.12 -10.05
N GLN A 321 22.95 -16.86 -9.62
CA GLN A 321 21.95 -16.32 -8.69
C GLN A 321 20.58 -16.22 -9.36
N ALA A 322 20.52 -15.74 -10.61
CA ALA A 322 19.30 -15.77 -11.42
C ALA A 322 18.75 -17.20 -11.57
N ALA A 323 19.60 -18.18 -11.89
CA ALA A 323 19.20 -19.58 -11.97
C ALA A 323 18.58 -20.11 -10.66
N GLN A 324 19.09 -19.70 -9.49
CA GLN A 324 18.56 -20.05 -8.16
C GLN A 324 17.23 -19.34 -7.84
N MET A 325 17.07 -18.08 -8.26
CA MET A 325 15.87 -17.27 -8.00
C MET A 325 14.59 -17.77 -8.69
N ASN A 326 14.71 -18.64 -9.71
CA ASN A 326 13.57 -19.26 -10.40
C ASN A 326 12.56 -19.93 -9.44
N ALA A 327 13.05 -20.65 -8.42
CA ALA A 327 12.20 -21.44 -7.52
C ALA A 327 11.39 -20.60 -6.50
N PRO A 328 11.95 -19.59 -5.80
CA PRO A 328 11.14 -18.68 -4.99
C PRO A 328 10.22 -17.80 -5.85
N LEU A 329 10.66 -17.31 -7.02
CA LEU A 329 9.81 -16.49 -7.90
C LEU A 329 8.61 -17.27 -8.45
N GLN A 330 8.80 -18.52 -8.90
CA GLN A 330 7.68 -19.38 -9.31
C GLN A 330 6.67 -19.57 -8.17
N ARG A 331 7.14 -19.78 -6.93
CA ARG A 331 6.26 -19.89 -5.76
C ARG A 331 5.50 -18.60 -5.44
N ILE A 332 6.11 -17.43 -5.64
CA ILE A 332 5.41 -16.14 -5.54
C ILE A 332 4.25 -16.06 -6.54
N GLN A 333 4.49 -16.47 -7.80
CA GLN A 333 3.44 -16.48 -8.82
C GLN A 333 2.31 -17.46 -8.51
N ASP A 334 2.65 -18.66 -8.04
CA ASP A 334 1.65 -19.68 -7.69
C ASP A 334 0.78 -19.25 -6.49
N LEU A 335 1.35 -18.57 -5.49
CA LEU A 335 0.61 -17.96 -4.38
C LEU A 335 -0.40 -16.89 -4.87
N GLY A 336 0.01 -16.03 -5.80
CA GLY A 336 -0.89 -15.02 -6.40
C GLY A 336 -2.07 -15.67 -7.14
N ARG A 337 -1.79 -16.69 -7.96
CA ARG A 337 -2.80 -17.47 -8.69
C ARG A 337 -3.72 -18.26 -7.76
N GLU A 338 -3.22 -18.76 -6.63
CA GLU A 338 -4.04 -19.42 -5.62
C GLU A 338 -5.07 -18.46 -5.03
N VAL A 339 -4.66 -17.24 -4.62
CA VAL A 339 -5.58 -16.22 -4.08
C VAL A 339 -6.66 -15.82 -5.10
N LEU A 340 -6.29 -15.65 -6.38
CA LEU A 340 -7.26 -15.39 -7.46
C LEU A 340 -8.23 -16.57 -7.63
N THR A 341 -7.74 -17.80 -7.59
CA THR A 341 -8.56 -19.02 -7.69
C THR A 341 -9.52 -19.15 -6.50
N GLN A 342 -9.05 -18.94 -5.27
CA GLN A 342 -9.86 -18.94 -4.06
C GLN A 342 -10.95 -17.86 -4.12
N ARG A 343 -10.64 -16.67 -4.65
CA ARG A 343 -11.62 -15.58 -4.87
C ARG A 343 -12.71 -15.98 -5.85
N THR A 344 -12.35 -16.53 -7.01
CA THR A 344 -13.33 -17.02 -8.01
C THR A 344 -14.22 -18.12 -7.41
N GLN A 345 -13.65 -19.06 -6.67
CA GLN A 345 -14.41 -20.10 -5.95
C GLN A 345 -15.29 -19.53 -4.83
N SER A 346 -14.92 -18.42 -4.18
CA SER A 346 -15.76 -17.73 -3.20
C SER A 346 -16.98 -17.10 -3.86
N LEU A 347 -16.77 -16.32 -4.93
CA LEU A 347 -17.85 -15.67 -5.68
C LEU A 347 -18.81 -16.70 -6.29
N SER A 348 -18.30 -17.81 -6.82
CA SER A 348 -19.14 -18.89 -7.37
C SER A 348 -20.01 -19.57 -6.32
N ARG A 349 -19.50 -19.77 -5.10
CA ARG A 349 -20.30 -20.25 -3.94
C ARG A 349 -21.37 -19.24 -3.52
N LEU A 350 -21.16 -17.94 -3.76
CA LEU A 350 -22.12 -16.88 -3.45
C LEU A 350 -23.14 -16.64 -4.57
N ARG A 351 -22.98 -17.23 -5.77
CA ARG A 351 -23.77 -16.91 -6.97
C ARG A 351 -25.28 -16.85 -6.72
N THR A 352 -25.89 -17.92 -6.22
CA THR A 352 -27.35 -17.98 -5.96
C THR A 352 -27.80 -16.96 -4.90
N THR A 353 -26.94 -16.63 -3.94
CA THR A 353 -27.19 -15.59 -2.93
C THR A 353 -27.19 -14.20 -3.57
N LEU A 354 -26.24 -13.93 -4.47
CA LEU A 354 -26.12 -12.69 -5.22
C LEU A 354 -27.25 -12.52 -6.26
N GLU A 355 -27.66 -13.58 -6.96
CA GLU A 355 -28.80 -13.59 -7.89
C GLU A 355 -30.10 -13.20 -7.16
N ARG A 356 -30.34 -13.78 -5.97
CA ARG A 356 -31.48 -13.44 -5.11
C ARG A 356 -31.41 -11.99 -4.60
N ALA A 357 -30.23 -11.56 -4.16
CA ALA A 357 -29.99 -10.20 -3.68
C ALA A 357 -30.25 -9.14 -4.76
N ARG A 358 -29.75 -9.36 -5.98
CA ARG A 358 -30.02 -8.52 -7.16
C ARG A 358 -31.52 -8.44 -7.43
N GLY A 359 -32.22 -9.58 -7.46
CA GLY A 359 -33.69 -9.60 -7.64
C GLY A 359 -34.45 -8.78 -6.60
N GLN A 360 -34.06 -8.86 -5.32
CA GLN A 360 -34.68 -8.08 -4.25
C GLN A 360 -34.38 -6.58 -4.34
N LEU A 361 -33.13 -6.20 -4.62
CA LEU A 361 -32.72 -4.80 -4.81
C LEU A 361 -33.41 -4.15 -6.01
N VAL A 362 -33.63 -4.91 -7.09
CA VAL A 362 -34.40 -4.46 -8.26
C VAL A 362 -35.87 -4.26 -7.89
N ALA A 363 -36.48 -5.22 -7.20
CA ALA A 363 -37.86 -5.14 -6.72
C ALA A 363 -38.11 -4.06 -5.64
N GLY A 364 -37.08 -3.39 -5.13
CA GLY A 364 -37.18 -2.35 -4.11
C GLY A 364 -37.15 -2.83 -2.66
N GLY A 365 -36.83 -4.10 -2.44
CA GLY A 365 -36.55 -4.63 -1.11
C GLY A 365 -35.14 -4.26 -0.62
N SER A 366 -34.97 -4.29 0.70
CA SER A 366 -33.65 -4.24 1.35
C SER A 366 -32.90 -5.56 1.21
N LEU A 367 -31.56 -5.53 1.27
CA LEU A 367 -30.75 -6.74 1.38
C LEU A 367 -31.11 -7.52 2.66
N PRO A 368 -31.40 -8.84 2.59
CA PRO A 368 -31.54 -9.67 3.79
C PRO A 368 -30.25 -9.69 4.59
N GLU A 369 -30.36 -9.74 5.92
CA GLU A 369 -29.22 -9.81 6.85
C GLU A 369 -28.23 -10.94 6.51
N GLN A 370 -28.73 -12.10 6.08
CA GLN A 370 -27.93 -13.23 5.60
C GLN A 370 -27.01 -12.85 4.41
N VAL A 371 -27.49 -12.01 3.48
CA VAL A 371 -26.69 -11.53 2.35
C VAL A 371 -25.67 -10.51 2.82
N GLN A 372 -26.06 -9.57 3.69
CA GLN A 372 -25.16 -8.57 4.24
C GLN A 372 -24.00 -9.23 5.01
N SER A 373 -24.31 -10.22 5.86
CA SER A 373 -23.33 -11.03 6.58
C SER A 373 -22.41 -11.82 5.64
N ALA A 374 -22.94 -12.41 4.56
CA ALA A 374 -22.12 -13.11 3.57
C ALA A 374 -21.16 -12.18 2.83
N LEU A 375 -21.62 -10.99 2.41
CA LEU A 375 -20.80 -9.96 1.77
C LEU A 375 -19.74 -9.35 2.72
N ALA A 376 -20.05 -9.23 4.01
CA ALA A 376 -19.10 -8.80 5.03
C ALA A 376 -18.04 -9.88 5.30
N SER A 377 -18.45 -11.14 5.42
CA SER A 377 -17.56 -12.29 5.59
C SER A 377 -16.61 -12.48 4.41
N ASP A 378 -17.10 -12.35 3.17
CA ASP A 378 -16.25 -12.46 1.98
C ASP A 378 -15.28 -11.28 1.84
N ARG A 379 -15.68 -10.06 2.22
CA ARG A 379 -14.76 -8.92 2.37
C ARG A 379 -13.67 -9.19 3.41
N GLN A 380 -14.03 -9.73 4.58
CA GLN A 380 -13.04 -10.08 5.61
C GLN A 380 -12.11 -11.21 5.16
N GLN A 381 -12.63 -12.24 4.50
CA GLN A 381 -11.82 -13.33 3.96
C GLN A 381 -10.82 -12.83 2.93
N ARG A 382 -11.23 -11.91 2.03
CA ARG A 382 -10.31 -11.25 1.07
C ARG A 382 -9.20 -10.46 1.78
N ARG A 383 -9.51 -9.72 2.85
CA ARG A 383 -8.49 -9.02 3.66
C ARG A 383 -7.49 -9.99 4.30
N ASN A 384 -7.99 -11.05 4.94
CA ASN A 384 -7.14 -12.06 5.58
C ASN A 384 -6.24 -12.77 4.55
N ALA A 385 -6.77 -13.10 3.36
CA ALA A 385 -6.01 -13.69 2.27
C ALA A 385 -4.92 -12.75 1.73
N GLN A 386 -5.18 -11.45 1.62
CA GLN A 386 -4.19 -10.46 1.17
C GLN A 386 -3.01 -10.34 2.15
N VAL A 387 -3.27 -10.31 3.46
CA VAL A 387 -2.20 -10.29 4.48
C VAL A 387 -1.42 -11.60 4.50
N ALA A 388 -2.10 -12.74 4.34
CA ALA A 388 -1.45 -14.05 4.24
C ALA A 388 -0.56 -14.16 2.99
N LEU A 389 -1.02 -13.62 1.84
CA LEU A 389 -0.24 -13.53 0.61
C LEU A 389 1.04 -12.71 0.83
N TYR A 390 0.93 -11.50 1.38
CA TYR A 390 2.11 -10.67 1.65
C TYR A 390 3.15 -11.37 2.55
N ARG A 391 2.71 -12.07 3.60
CA ARG A 391 3.59 -12.86 4.48
C ARG A 391 4.26 -14.03 3.75
N SER A 392 3.52 -14.73 2.90
CA SER A 392 4.04 -15.88 2.15
C SER A 392 5.00 -15.43 1.05
N VAL A 393 4.74 -14.29 0.42
CA VAL A 393 5.65 -13.64 -0.54
C VAL A 393 6.90 -13.14 0.15
N ASP A 394 6.80 -12.48 1.32
CA ASP A 394 7.97 -12.05 2.08
C ASP A 394 8.90 -13.22 2.43
N GLN A 395 8.35 -14.35 2.88
CA GLN A 395 9.14 -15.57 3.11
C GLN A 395 9.92 -16.03 1.86
N GLN A 396 9.35 -15.90 0.66
CA GLN A 396 10.08 -16.18 -0.59
C GLN A 396 11.10 -15.07 -0.93
N MET A 397 10.79 -13.79 -0.65
CA MET A 397 11.72 -12.66 -0.80
C MET A 397 12.95 -12.81 0.11
N GLN A 398 12.80 -13.30 1.35
CA GLN A 398 13.94 -13.60 2.23
C GLN A 398 14.81 -14.75 1.68
N LEU A 399 14.24 -15.73 0.96
CA LEU A 399 15.05 -16.74 0.24
C LEU A 399 15.81 -16.13 -0.94
N VAL A 400 15.23 -15.16 -1.65
CA VAL A 400 15.92 -14.39 -2.70
C VAL A 400 17.07 -13.56 -2.10
N ALA A 401 16.86 -12.93 -0.94
CA ALA A 401 17.90 -12.19 -0.22
C ALA A 401 19.11 -13.08 0.17
N GLN A 402 18.86 -14.34 0.54
CA GLN A 402 19.91 -15.32 0.88
C GLN A 402 20.75 -15.76 -0.32
N MET A 403 20.25 -15.63 -1.55
CA MET A 403 20.99 -15.93 -2.79
C MET A 403 21.93 -14.79 -3.20
N LEU A 404 21.77 -13.60 -2.62
CA LEU A 404 22.56 -12.41 -2.92
C LEU A 404 23.77 -12.27 -2.00
N THR A 405 24.84 -11.70 -2.54
CA THR A 405 26.04 -11.38 -1.75
C THR A 405 25.79 -10.18 -0.83
N PRO A 406 26.57 -10.00 0.26
CA PRO A 406 26.40 -8.87 1.17
C PRO A 406 26.47 -7.48 0.49
N ALA A 407 27.30 -7.34 -0.55
CA ALA A 407 27.42 -6.08 -1.30
C ALA A 407 26.17 -5.76 -2.13
N GLN A 408 25.48 -6.79 -2.64
CA GLN A 408 24.22 -6.63 -3.38
C GLN A 408 23.07 -6.34 -2.42
N ASN A 409 23.02 -7.05 -1.29
CA ASN A 409 22.05 -6.80 -0.22
C ASN A 409 22.23 -5.43 0.45
N ALA A 410 23.39 -4.77 0.36
CA ALA A 410 23.58 -3.41 0.82
C ALA A 410 22.80 -2.36 -0.02
N LEU A 411 22.39 -2.69 -1.24
CA LEU A 411 21.62 -1.82 -2.14
C LEU A 411 20.10 -1.99 -1.98
N LEU A 412 19.65 -2.95 -1.18
CA LEU A 412 18.26 -3.38 -1.08
C LEU A 412 17.78 -3.30 0.37
N ASP A 413 16.54 -2.87 0.57
CA ASP A 413 15.90 -2.90 1.89
C ASP A 413 14.84 -4.00 1.93
N TRP A 414 15.25 -5.16 2.44
CA TRP A 414 14.41 -6.34 2.63
C TRP A 414 13.44 -6.23 3.80
N THR A 415 13.36 -5.08 4.48
CA THR A 415 12.54 -4.93 5.68
C THR A 415 11.05 -4.81 5.32
N PRO A 416 10.20 -5.78 5.67
CA PRO A 416 8.78 -5.72 5.34
C PRO A 416 8.06 -4.64 6.16
N PRO A 417 6.89 -4.15 5.68
CA PRO A 417 6.03 -3.32 6.51
C PRO A 417 5.53 -4.10 7.75
N PRO A 418 5.12 -3.41 8.84
CA PRO A 418 4.84 -4.04 10.13
C PRO A 418 3.71 -5.08 10.10
N SER A 419 2.76 -4.95 9.18
CA SER A 419 1.66 -5.89 8.91
C SER A 419 2.13 -7.27 8.40
N VAL A 420 3.27 -7.28 7.72
CA VAL A 420 3.84 -8.43 7.00
C VAL A 420 4.96 -9.08 7.79
N ARG A 421 5.71 -8.31 8.60
CA ARG A 421 6.75 -8.86 9.49
C ARG A 421 6.18 -10.01 10.34
N PRO A 422 6.71 -11.25 10.27
CA PRO A 422 6.63 -12.14 11.42
C PRO A 422 7.32 -11.45 12.61
N GLN A 423 6.94 -11.77 13.85
CA GLN A 423 7.51 -11.18 15.07
C GLN A 423 9.05 -11.25 15.01
N GLN A 424 9.71 -10.13 14.69
CA GLN A 424 11.16 -10.07 14.48
C GLN A 424 11.89 -10.32 15.80
N GLU A 425 13.05 -10.99 15.73
CA GLU A 425 13.77 -11.44 16.92
C GLU A 425 14.08 -10.29 17.89
N LEU A 426 13.57 -10.48 19.11
CA LEU A 426 13.84 -9.73 20.33
C LEU A 426 15.25 -9.12 20.39
N THR A 427 16.27 -9.93 20.10
CA THR A 427 17.70 -9.60 20.13
C THR A 427 18.08 -8.34 19.35
N GLU A 428 17.49 -8.11 18.17
CA GLU A 428 17.82 -6.94 17.34
C GLU A 428 17.21 -5.65 17.92
N ARG A 429 16.01 -5.75 18.49
CA ARG A 429 15.31 -4.64 19.18
C ARG A 429 16.04 -4.23 20.45
N LEU A 430 16.46 -5.21 21.25
CA LEU A 430 17.28 -4.97 22.46
C LEU A 430 18.61 -4.31 22.11
N ARG A 431 19.26 -4.72 21.02
CA ARG A 431 20.51 -4.07 20.57
C ARG A 431 20.27 -2.62 20.13
N ALA A 432 19.24 -2.35 19.33
CA ALA A 432 18.92 -0.98 18.91
C ALA A 432 18.61 -0.08 20.12
N GLN A 433 17.95 -0.64 21.14
CA GLN A 433 17.63 0.04 22.38
C GLN A 433 18.83 0.24 23.31
N GLN A 434 19.73 -0.74 23.46
CA GLN A 434 20.98 -0.54 24.21
C GLN A 434 21.80 0.61 23.61
N VAL A 435 21.75 0.78 22.28
CA VAL A 435 22.33 1.95 21.60
C VAL A 435 21.55 3.23 21.89
N LEU A 436 20.22 3.20 21.99
CA LEU A 436 19.41 4.37 22.40
C LEU A 436 19.73 4.80 23.83
N GLU A 437 19.69 3.87 24.79
CA GLU A 437 19.98 4.18 26.19
C GLU A 437 21.41 4.66 26.37
N GLY A 438 22.40 4.00 25.73
CA GLY A 438 23.79 4.49 25.72
C GLY A 438 23.89 5.94 25.23
N ARG A 439 23.20 6.28 24.13
CA ARG A 439 23.13 7.66 23.62
C ARG A 439 22.47 8.61 24.63
N ILE A 440 21.33 8.23 25.23
CA ILE A 440 20.62 9.06 26.22
C ILE A 440 21.48 9.31 27.46
N GLU A 441 22.17 8.30 27.97
CA GLU A 441 23.05 8.45 29.14
C GLU A 441 24.31 9.28 28.80
N GLU A 442 24.89 9.14 27.60
CA GLU A 442 25.98 10.00 27.12
C GLU A 442 25.54 11.46 26.98
N ALA A 443 24.37 11.70 26.38
CA ALA A 443 23.76 13.02 26.26
C ALA A 443 23.46 13.64 27.64
N LEU A 444 22.87 12.86 28.55
CA LEU A 444 22.56 13.28 29.91
C LEU A 444 23.83 13.63 30.69
N ALA A 445 24.87 12.80 30.60
CA ALA A 445 26.17 13.05 31.24
C ALA A 445 26.85 14.32 30.68
N MET A 446 26.76 14.55 29.37
CA MET A 446 27.25 15.78 28.74
C MET A 446 26.49 17.02 29.23
N LEU A 447 25.15 17.00 29.17
CA LEU A 447 24.30 18.10 29.65
C LEU A 447 24.50 18.36 31.15
N GLN A 448 24.67 17.31 31.96
CA GLN A 448 24.94 17.42 33.39
C GLN A 448 26.32 18.05 33.68
N ARG A 449 27.36 17.65 32.92
CA ARG A 449 28.70 18.28 32.99
C ARG A 449 28.61 19.78 32.71
N VAL A 450 27.79 20.20 31.74
CA VAL A 450 27.62 21.62 31.39
C VAL A 450 26.74 22.37 32.41
N LYS A 451 25.65 21.76 32.89
CA LYS A 451 24.72 22.36 33.86
C LYS A 451 25.43 22.82 35.13
N TYR A 452 26.36 22.03 35.65
CA TYR A 452 27.04 22.28 36.92
C TYR A 452 28.39 23.01 36.82
N LEU A 453 28.75 23.55 35.64
CA LEU A 453 29.89 24.47 35.53
C LEU A 453 29.62 25.76 36.34
N ASP A 454 30.64 26.35 36.96
CA ASP A 454 30.53 27.73 37.45
C ASP A 454 30.39 28.73 36.27
N ALA A 455 30.09 29.99 36.57
CA ALA A 455 29.83 31.00 35.54
C ALA A 455 31.04 31.27 34.62
N PHE A 456 32.28 31.11 35.11
CA PHE A 456 33.49 31.31 34.30
C PHE A 456 33.77 30.11 33.40
N ASN A 457 33.67 28.90 33.96
CA ASN A 457 33.85 27.66 33.21
C ASN A 457 32.69 27.37 32.25
N PHE A 458 31.48 27.90 32.46
CA PHE A 458 30.40 27.80 31.47
C PHE A 458 30.73 28.54 30.16
N VAL A 459 31.34 29.72 30.24
CA VAL A 459 31.73 30.52 29.06
C VAL A 459 32.91 29.89 28.30
N THR A 460 33.85 29.28 29.01
CA THR A 460 35.13 28.80 28.44
C THR A 460 35.17 27.28 28.18
N GLY A 461 34.51 26.48 29.03
CA GLY A 461 34.56 25.01 29.03
C GLY A 461 33.40 24.33 28.31
N ARG A 462 32.27 25.01 28.06
CA ARG A 462 31.11 24.43 27.34
C ARG A 462 31.46 23.99 25.92
N GLY A 463 32.12 24.85 25.14
CA GLY A 463 32.51 24.55 23.77
C GLY A 463 33.35 23.27 23.64
N PRO A 464 34.42 23.09 24.44
CA PRO A 464 35.16 21.83 24.51
C PRO A 464 34.30 20.59 24.82
N ILE A 465 33.38 20.66 25.79
CA ILE A 465 32.50 19.53 26.17
C ILE A 465 31.52 19.17 25.03
N VAL A 466 30.94 20.17 24.37
CA VAL A 466 30.04 19.96 23.22
C VAL A 466 30.78 19.36 22.03
N ASN A 467 32.01 19.81 21.74
CA ASN A 467 32.84 19.25 20.68
C ASN A 467 33.29 17.81 20.99
N GLU A 468 33.63 17.51 22.26
CA GLU A 468 33.95 16.15 22.72
C GLU A 468 32.80 15.18 22.40
N TYR A 469 31.58 15.52 22.83
CA TYR A 469 30.38 14.73 22.56
C TYR A 469 30.06 14.59 21.06
N LEU A 470 30.03 15.70 20.31
CA LEU A 470 29.66 15.65 18.89
C LEU A 470 30.68 14.92 18.01
N SER A 471 31.95 14.87 18.40
CA SER A 471 32.99 14.15 17.66
C SER A 471 32.79 12.62 17.63
N ILE A 472 31.96 12.08 18.53
CA ILE A 472 31.57 10.66 18.55
C ILE A 472 30.63 10.34 17.37
N TYR A 473 29.78 11.30 16.99
CA TYR A 473 28.63 11.09 16.10
C TYR A 473 28.76 11.77 14.73
N PHE A 474 29.44 12.92 14.66
CA PHE A 474 29.53 13.75 13.46
C PHE A 474 31.00 14.04 13.09
N ARG A 475 31.28 14.11 11.78
CA ARG A 475 32.62 14.47 11.29
C ARG A 475 32.88 15.96 11.49
N PRO A 476 33.98 16.37 12.16
CA PRO A 476 34.30 17.79 12.32
C PRO A 476 34.39 18.53 10.98
N ASN A 477 34.01 19.82 10.99
CA ASN A 477 34.03 20.74 9.85
C ASN A 477 33.05 20.41 8.69
N THR A 478 32.01 19.61 8.91
CA THR A 478 30.90 19.46 7.94
C THR A 478 29.71 20.36 8.27
N VAL A 479 28.76 20.50 7.33
CA VAL A 479 27.54 21.30 7.54
C VAL A 479 26.64 20.67 8.60
N GLU A 480 26.55 19.34 8.58
CA GLU A 480 25.81 18.52 9.54
C GLU A 480 26.40 18.69 10.95
N TYR A 481 27.74 18.72 11.09
CA TYR A 481 28.39 19.02 12.38
C TYR A 481 28.06 20.43 12.87
N GLN A 482 28.02 21.43 11.99
CA GLN A 482 27.65 22.79 12.38
C GLN A 482 26.19 22.90 12.83
N GLN A 483 25.27 22.19 12.16
CA GLN A 483 23.87 22.11 12.56
C GLN A 483 23.72 21.41 13.92
N ALA A 484 24.35 20.23 14.08
CA ALA A 484 24.39 19.49 15.34
C ALA A 484 24.98 20.31 16.50
N TYR A 485 26.01 21.13 16.22
CA TYR A 485 26.60 22.05 17.20
C TYR A 485 25.61 23.13 17.65
N GLN A 486 24.82 23.72 16.75
CA GLN A 486 23.80 24.71 17.15
C GLN A 486 22.70 24.06 18.00
N ILE A 487 22.24 22.85 17.63
CA ILE A 487 21.24 22.10 18.39
C ILE A 487 21.74 21.84 19.82
N VAL A 488 22.90 21.19 19.99
CA VAL A 488 23.45 20.91 21.33
C VAL A 488 23.69 22.20 22.12
N ILE A 489 24.13 23.28 21.47
CA ILE A 489 24.30 24.57 22.14
C ILE A 489 22.97 25.09 22.71
N ALA A 490 21.88 25.04 21.96
CA ALA A 490 20.55 25.45 22.44
C ALA A 490 20.12 24.64 23.67
N TYR A 491 20.25 23.32 23.64
CA TYR A 491 19.95 22.46 24.80
C TYR A 491 20.88 22.75 26.00
N THR A 492 22.16 23.08 25.78
CA THR A 492 23.06 23.47 26.88
C THR A 492 22.72 24.82 27.52
N ASP A 493 22.16 25.76 26.75
CA ASP A 493 21.65 27.03 27.27
C ASP A 493 20.33 26.81 28.04
N GLU A 494 19.46 25.90 27.59
CA GLU A 494 18.22 25.53 28.28
C GLU A 494 18.47 24.87 29.65
N VAL A 495 19.26 23.77 29.71
CA VAL A 495 19.49 23.03 30.97
C VAL A 495 20.21 23.85 32.05
N ARG A 496 20.89 24.94 31.63
CA ARG A 496 21.54 25.89 32.53
C ARG A 496 20.54 26.79 33.28
N LEU A 497 19.38 27.05 32.69
CA LEU A 497 18.34 27.93 33.25
C LEU A 497 17.30 27.16 34.09
N ILE A 498 17.15 25.86 33.84
CA ILE A 498 16.28 24.95 34.59
C ILE A 498 16.80 24.77 36.03
N ASP A 499 15.93 24.74 37.03
CA ASP A 499 16.33 24.48 38.43
C ASP A 499 16.73 23.01 38.69
N ASP A 500 17.33 22.71 39.85
CA ASP A 500 17.79 21.34 40.15
C ASP A 500 16.63 20.34 40.35
N GLN A 501 15.47 20.78 40.83
CA GLN A 501 14.32 19.90 41.04
C GLN A 501 13.68 19.51 39.70
N GLN A 502 13.53 20.48 38.79
CA GLN A 502 13.09 20.26 37.41
C GLN A 502 14.11 19.43 36.62
N TRP A 503 15.42 19.65 36.83
CA TRP A 503 16.46 18.85 36.19
C TRP A 503 16.44 17.39 36.63
N LEU A 504 16.28 17.11 37.92
CA LEU A 504 16.14 15.75 38.44
C LEU A 504 14.87 15.04 37.92
N ALA A 505 13.81 15.79 37.62
CA ALA A 505 12.58 15.24 37.05
C ALA A 505 12.68 15.00 35.53
N ASN A 506 13.25 15.95 34.78
CA ASN A 506 13.10 16.04 33.32
C ASN A 506 14.42 15.85 32.53
N GLY A 507 15.58 15.83 33.18
CA GLY A 507 16.88 15.85 32.49
C GLY A 507 17.09 14.72 31.48
N ARG A 508 16.58 13.52 31.78
CA ARG A 508 16.62 12.37 30.86
C ARG A 508 15.77 12.59 29.60
N GLU A 509 14.62 13.24 29.73
CA GLU A 509 13.74 13.57 28.60
C GLU A 509 14.33 14.69 27.74
N ILE A 510 14.97 15.68 28.35
CA ILE A 510 15.71 16.74 27.62
C ILE A 510 16.87 16.12 26.83
N GLY A 511 17.62 15.17 27.42
CA GLY A 511 18.63 14.39 26.72
C GLY A 511 18.06 13.58 25.55
N ARG A 512 16.87 12.97 25.71
CA ARG A 512 16.16 12.25 24.66
C ARG A 512 15.75 13.17 23.51
N LEU A 513 15.15 14.33 23.80
CA LEU A 513 14.73 15.32 22.79
C LEU A 513 15.92 15.84 21.98
N MET A 514 17.05 16.13 22.63
CA MET A 514 18.28 16.52 21.96
C MET A 514 18.78 15.43 20.97
N ILE A 515 18.68 14.14 21.34
CA ILE A 515 19.05 13.02 20.46
C ILE A 515 18.09 12.87 19.27
N ASP A 516 16.80 13.11 19.50
CA ASP A 516 15.73 13.15 18.50
C ASP A 516 16.03 14.23 17.44
N GLU A 517 16.26 15.46 17.90
CA GLU A 517 16.54 16.63 17.04
C GLU A 517 17.90 16.52 16.31
N LEU A 518 18.88 15.84 16.91
CA LEU A 518 20.15 15.49 16.24
C LEU A 518 20.02 14.36 15.20
N GLY A 519 18.85 13.73 15.04
CA GLY A 519 18.68 12.56 14.18
C GLY A 519 19.47 11.33 14.65
N LEU A 520 19.82 11.27 15.94
CA LEU A 520 20.59 10.20 16.57
C LEU A 520 19.72 9.14 17.25
N MET A 521 18.39 9.22 17.14
CA MET A 521 17.51 8.13 17.54
C MET A 521 17.77 6.90 16.65
N PRO A 522 18.13 5.72 17.20
CA PRO A 522 18.15 4.50 16.43
C PRO A 522 16.71 4.14 16.05
N THR A 523 16.41 4.20 14.76
CA THR A 523 15.08 3.93 14.24
C THR A 523 14.86 2.41 14.21
N ILE A 524 13.97 1.91 15.09
CA ILE A 524 13.61 0.47 15.19
C ILE A 524 12.93 -0.01 13.90
N GLU A 525 12.26 0.90 13.21
CA GLU A 525 12.06 0.79 11.78
C GLU A 525 13.28 1.37 11.07
N PRO A 526 14.00 0.63 10.20
CA PRO A 526 14.74 1.32 9.16
C PRO A 526 13.71 2.07 8.31
N LEU A 527 13.65 3.39 8.48
CA LEU A 527 13.28 4.26 7.38
C LEU A 527 14.12 3.82 6.19
N GLN A 528 13.46 3.56 5.05
CA GLN A 528 14.07 2.96 3.85
C GLN A 528 15.51 3.45 3.69
N ARG A 529 16.49 2.55 3.86
CA ARG A 529 17.90 2.96 3.98
C ARG A 529 18.25 3.93 2.84
N PRO A 530 18.71 5.17 3.11
CA PRO A 530 18.86 6.18 2.06
C PRO A 530 19.68 5.67 0.87
N GLY A 531 19.09 5.71 -0.33
CA GLY A 531 19.70 5.21 -1.57
C GLY A 531 19.49 3.72 -1.88
N THR A 532 18.75 2.96 -1.06
CA THR A 532 18.39 1.56 -1.33
C THR A 532 17.02 1.41 -1.99
N VAL A 533 16.75 0.25 -2.60
CA VAL A 533 15.42 -0.10 -3.14
C VAL A 533 14.56 -0.71 -2.02
N GLY A 534 13.49 -0.01 -1.64
CA GLY A 534 12.60 -0.41 -0.55
C GLY A 534 11.73 -1.65 -0.82
N TRP A 535 11.30 -2.33 0.24
CA TRP A 535 10.51 -3.58 0.19
C TRP A 535 9.27 -3.50 -0.69
N ASN A 536 8.52 -2.40 -0.70
CA ASN A 536 7.34 -2.25 -1.57
C ASN A 536 7.69 -2.32 -3.07
N THR A 537 8.85 -1.78 -3.46
CA THR A 537 9.36 -1.87 -4.84
C THR A 537 9.85 -3.28 -5.14
N LEU A 538 10.55 -3.92 -4.19
CA LEU A 538 10.98 -5.32 -4.32
C LEU A 538 9.78 -6.26 -4.45
N TYR A 539 8.75 -6.09 -3.62
CA TYR A 539 7.48 -6.82 -3.71
C TYR A 539 6.86 -6.63 -5.09
N ARG A 540 6.70 -5.38 -5.57
CA ARG A 540 6.13 -5.11 -6.91
C ARG A 540 6.90 -5.81 -8.03
N VAL A 541 8.22 -5.73 -8.01
CA VAL A 541 9.08 -6.34 -9.04
C VAL A 541 9.02 -7.86 -8.96
N LEU A 542 9.28 -8.45 -7.79
CA LEU A 542 9.37 -9.90 -7.61
C LEU A 542 8.01 -10.63 -7.70
N THR A 543 6.88 -9.91 -7.59
CA THR A 543 5.53 -10.45 -7.83
C THR A 543 5.05 -10.28 -9.27
N ASN A 544 5.80 -9.62 -10.15
CA ASN A 544 5.43 -9.51 -11.55
C ASN A 544 5.79 -10.79 -12.34
N GLU A 545 4.91 -11.24 -13.24
CA GLU A 545 5.14 -12.45 -14.05
C GLU A 545 6.36 -12.29 -14.99
N GLU A 546 6.58 -11.12 -15.57
CA GLU A 546 7.73 -10.83 -16.46
C GLU A 546 9.08 -10.95 -15.74
N THR A 547 9.12 -10.71 -14.44
CA THR A 547 10.34 -10.85 -13.63
C THR A 547 10.79 -12.31 -13.57
N LEU A 548 9.86 -13.27 -13.53
CA LEU A 548 10.19 -14.70 -13.53
C LEU A 548 10.76 -15.12 -14.89
N ASP A 549 10.17 -14.68 -15.99
CA ASP A 549 10.65 -15.03 -17.33
C ASP A 549 11.98 -14.34 -17.67
N LEU A 550 12.18 -13.09 -17.23
CA LEU A 550 13.49 -12.44 -17.29
C LEU A 550 14.56 -13.19 -16.49
N VAL A 551 14.26 -13.65 -15.28
CA VAL A 551 15.22 -14.41 -14.44
C VAL A 551 15.54 -15.78 -15.05
N ARG A 552 14.56 -16.43 -15.70
CA ARG A 552 14.79 -17.65 -16.51
C ARG A 552 15.73 -17.39 -17.68
N GLU A 553 15.58 -16.26 -18.36
CA GLU A 553 16.46 -15.88 -19.48
C GLU A 553 17.87 -15.52 -19.00
N LEU A 554 18.01 -14.74 -17.93
CA LEU A 554 19.31 -14.38 -17.33
C LEU A 554 20.05 -15.57 -16.72
N GLY A 555 19.34 -16.63 -16.31
CA GLY A 555 19.90 -17.86 -15.76
C GLY A 555 20.24 -18.94 -16.80
N ARG A 556 19.83 -18.78 -18.06
CA ARG A 556 20.15 -19.72 -19.16
C ARG A 556 21.59 -19.62 -19.63
#